data_AF-A0A9D0ZTM0-F1
#
_entry.id   AF-A0A9D0ZTM0-F1
#
_cell.length_a   1.000
_cell.length_b   1.000
_cell.length_c   1.000
_cell.angle_alpha   90.00
_cell.angle_beta   90.00
_cell.angle_gamma   90.00
#
_symmetry.space_group_name_H-M   'P 1'
#
loop_
_entity.id
_entity.type
_entity.pdbx_description
1 polymer ?
#
loop_
_entity_poly.entity_id
_entity_poly.type
_entity_poly.pdbx_seq_one_letter_code
_entity_poly.pdbx_strand_id
1 'polypeptide(L)' 'FFKNETGQTLNQYLTEYRMEKAKQLLADPRYKISDISSKVGYSDGNYFGKSFKKMVGLSPSEYREKMLS' A
#
# COMPACT_ATOMS: atom_id res chain seq x y z
N PHE A 1 -23.15 10.70 1.94
CA PHE A 1 -22.77 10.35 3.31
C PHE A 1 -21.26 10.33 3.50
N PHE A 2 -20.50 9.26 3.19
CA PHE A 2 -19.06 9.21 3.54
C PHE A 2 -18.20 10.35 2.98
N LYS A 3 -18.38 10.73 1.71
CA LYS A 3 -17.66 11.87 1.09
C LYS A 3 -18.05 13.23 1.66
N ASN A 4 -19.28 13.39 2.15
CA ASN A 4 -19.75 14.64 2.71
C ASN A 4 -19.21 14.88 4.13
N GLU A 5 -18.85 13.81 4.85
CA GLU A 5 -18.32 13.88 6.21
C GLU A 5 -16.78 13.87 6.26
N THR A 6 -16.12 13.17 5.33
CA THR A 6 -14.65 13.00 5.34
C THR A 6 -13.93 13.78 4.24
N GLY A 7 -14.67 14.33 3.27
CA GLY A 7 -14.10 14.91 2.05
C GLY A 7 -13.55 13.88 1.05
N GLN A 8 -13.50 12.60 1.41
CA GLN A 8 -12.93 11.52 0.60
C GLN A 8 -13.99 10.49 0.21
N THR A 9 -13.80 9.84 -0.94
CA THR A 9 -14.62 8.66 -1.26
C THR A 9 -14.22 7.49 -0.35
N LEU A 10 -15.15 6.58 -0.06
CA LEU A 10 -14.85 5.35 0.69
C LEU A 10 -13.68 4.56 0.08
N ASN A 11 -13.60 4.52 -1.26
CA ASN A 11 -12.51 3.86 -1.98
C ASN A 11 -11.16 4.53 -1.75
N GLN A 12 -11.13 5.85 -1.62
CA GLN A 12 -9.89 6.59 -1.36
C GLN A 12 -9.39 6.32 0.06
N TYR A 13 -10.28 6.42 1.05
CA TYR A 13 -9.97 6.05 2.43
C TYR A 13 -9.46 4.61 2.56
N LEU A 14 -10.15 3.67 1.90
CA LEU A 14 -9.74 2.26 1.90
C LEU A 14 -8.38 2.06 1.22
N THR A 15 -8.11 2.80 0.15
CA THR A 15 -6.81 2.77 -0.53
C THR A 15 -5.71 3.27 0.40
N GLU A 16 -5.90 4.42 1.06
CA GLU A 16 -4.96 4.98 2.03
C GLU A 16 -4.67 3.99 3.17
N TYR A 17 -5.73 3.40 3.76
CA TYR A 17 -5.59 2.38 4.80
C TYR A 17 -4.75 1.17 4.33
N ARG A 18 -5.02 0.66 3.12
CA ARG A 18 -4.28 -0.47 2.54
C ARG A 18 -2.81 -0.12 2.30
N MET A 19 -2.50 1.10 1.86
CA MET A 19 -1.13 1.55 1.61
C MET A 19 -0.35 1.73 2.92
N GLU A 20 -0.98 2.24 3.97
CA GLU A 20 -0.34 2.31 5.29
C GLU A 20 -0.03 0.92 5.86
N LYS A 21 -0.94 -0.05 5.68
CA LYS A 21 -0.65 -1.46 6.01
C LYS A 21 0.47 -2.05 5.17
N ALA A 22 0.53 -1.73 3.87
CA ALA A 22 1.60 -2.20 3.00
C ALA A 22 2.97 -1.66 3.44
N LYS A 23 3.06 -0.38 3.84
CA LYS A 23 4.30 0.22 4.38
C LYS A 23 4.79 -0.53 5.63
N GLN A 24 3.89 -0.85 6.56
CA GLN A 24 4.22 -1.63 7.77
C GLN A 24 4.79 -3.02 7.43
N LEU A 25 4.16 -3.73 6.49
CA LEU A 25 4.63 -5.06 6.06
C LEU A 25 5.94 -5.00 5.26
N LEU A 26 6.15 -3.94 4.48
CA LEU A 26 7.38 -3.74 3.71
C LEU A 26 8.59 -3.45 4.60
N ALA A 27 8.38 -2.78 5.74
CA ALA A 27 9.41 -2.53 6.74
C ALA A 27 9.74 -3.74 7.63
N ASP A 28 9.04 -4.87 7.46
CA ASP A 28 9.33 -6.12 8.18
C ASP A 28 9.93 -7.16 7.20
N PRO A 29 11.19 -7.60 7.40
CA PRO A 29 11.88 -8.51 6.48
C PRO A 29 11.27 -9.92 6.46
N ARG A 30 10.41 -10.27 7.43
CA ARG A 30 9.77 -11.60 7.49
C ARG A 30 8.71 -11.79 6.41
N TYR A 31 8.16 -10.70 5.87
CA TYR A 31 7.18 -10.78 4.78
C TYR A 31 7.86 -10.73 3.42
N LYS A 32 7.46 -11.57 2.46
CA LYS A 32 7.93 -11.45 1.07
C LYS A 32 7.14 -10.36 0.35
N ILE A 33 7.81 -9.52 -0.45
CA ILE A 33 7.16 -8.45 -1.23
C ILE A 33 6.03 -9.03 -2.12
N SER A 34 6.26 -10.21 -2.70
CA SER A 34 5.30 -10.94 -3.54
C SER A 34 3.96 -11.21 -2.85
N ASP A 35 3.96 -11.31 -1.52
CA ASP A 35 2.79 -11.72 -0.75
C ASP A 35 2.07 -10.51 -0.13
N ILE A 36 2.69 -9.33 -0.18
CA ILE A 36 2.15 -8.14 0.49
C ILE A 36 0.90 -7.64 -0.23
N SER A 37 0.86 -7.67 -1.57
CA SER A 37 -0.31 -7.20 -2.33
C SER A 37 -1.58 -7.96 -1.91
N SER A 38 -1.52 -9.28 -1.82
CA SER A 38 -2.66 -10.10 -1.40
C SER A 38 -3.03 -9.86 0.06
N LYS A 39 -2.04 -9.69 0.96
CA LYS A 39 -2.28 -9.36 2.38
C LYS A 39 -2.97 -8.01 2.59
N VAL A 40 -2.78 -7.05 1.69
CA VAL A 40 -3.47 -5.75 1.75
C VAL A 40 -4.69 -5.67 0.82
N GLY A 41 -5.19 -6.82 0.34
CA GLY A 41 -6.45 -6.93 -0.38
C GLY A 41 -6.38 -6.55 -1.87
N TYR A 42 -5.21 -6.66 -2.49
CA TYR A 42 -5.02 -6.55 -3.94
C TYR A 42 -4.84 -7.94 -4.55
N SER A 43 -5.74 -8.31 -5.47
CA SER A 43 -5.61 -9.53 -6.27
C SER A 43 -4.55 -9.41 -7.37
N ASP A 44 -4.33 -8.19 -7.87
CA ASP A 44 -3.31 -7.87 -8.88
C ASP A 44 -2.13 -7.13 -8.25
N GLY A 45 -0.96 -7.78 -8.24
CA GLY A 45 0.29 -7.23 -7.72
C GLY A 45 0.84 -6.04 -8.54
N ASN A 46 0.60 -6.01 -9.86
CA ASN A 46 1.01 -4.90 -10.71
C ASN A 46 0.18 -3.65 -10.41
N TYR A 47 -1.14 -3.83 -10.22
CA TYR A 47 -2.02 -2.74 -9.82
C TYR A 47 -1.63 -2.21 -8.43
N PHE A 48 -1.37 -3.10 -7.47
CA PHE A 48 -0.82 -2.73 -6.16
C PHE A 48 0.46 -1.89 -6.30
N GLY A 49 1.45 -2.36 -7.05
CA GLY A 49 2.72 -1.65 -7.23
C GLY A 49 2.54 -0.24 -7.81
N LYS A 50 1.67 -0.09 -8.81
CA LYS A 50 1.33 1.22 -9.40
C LYS A 50 0.63 2.14 -8.39
N SER A 51 -0.36 1.63 -7.65
CA SER A 51 -1.06 2.40 -6.62
C SER A 51 -0.13 2.82 -5.48
N PHE A 52 0.72 1.90 -5.02
CA PHE A 52 1.70 2.16 -3.97
C PHE A 52 2.69 3.24 -4.40
N LYS A 53 3.29 3.11 -5.60
CA LYS A 53 4.21 4.12 -6.14
C LYS A 53 3.54 5.47 -6.32
N LYS A 54 2.30 5.52 -6.78
CA LYS A 54 1.54 6.77 -6.92
C LYS A 54 1.33 7.47 -5.57
N MET A 55 1.07 6.73 -4.50
CA MET A 55 0.77 7.30 -3.18
C MET A 55 2.02 7.60 -2.35
N VAL A 56 3.04 6.75 -2.44
CA VAL A 56 4.25 6.80 -1.60
C VAL A 56 5.44 7.44 -2.31
N GLY A 57 5.41 7.51 -3.65
CA GLY A 57 6.50 8.02 -4.49
C GLY A 57 7.59 6.99 -4.82
N LEU A 58 7.59 5.85 -4.14
CA LEU A 58 8.55 4.75 -4.30
C LEU A 58 7.80 3.46 -4.65
N SER A 59 8.41 2.59 -5.44
CA SER A 59 7.93 1.21 -5.59
C SER A 59 8.03 0.45 -4.26
N PRO A 60 7.27 -0.65 -4.08
CA PRO A 60 7.37 -1.47 -2.88
C PRO A 60 8.79 -1.94 -2.56
N SER A 61 9.57 -2.33 -3.58
CA SER A 61 10.96 -2.76 -3.42
C SER A 61 11.89 -1.62 -3.00
N GLU A 62 11.82 -0.46 -3.67
CA GLU A 62 12.60 0.73 -3.30
C GLU A 62 12.27 1.20 -1.88
N TYR A 63 10.99 1.17 -1.51
CA TYR A 63 10.55 1.52 -0.15
C TYR A 63 11.12 0.56 0.89
N ARG A 64 11.07 -0.76 0.63
CA ARG A 64 11.65 -1.75 1.55
C ARG A 64 13.15 -1.54 1.72
N GLU A 65 13.88 -1.39 0.62
CA GLU A 65 15.33 -1.15 0.66
C GLU A 65 15.66 0.06 1.54
N LYS A 66 14.88 1.14 1.41
CA LYS A 66 15.05 2.35 2.23
C LYS A 66 14.71 2.14 3.73
N MET A 67 13.80 1.21 4.06
CA MET A 67 13.39 0.96 5.45
C MET A 67 14.27 -0.06 6.18
N LEU A 68 14.97 -0.92 5.42
CA LEU A 68 15.80 -2.01 5.97
C LEU A 68 17.31 -1.78 5.82
N SER A 69 17.71 -0.72 5.11
CA SER A 69 19.09 -0.23 5.13
C SER A 69 19.36 0.59 6.39
#